data_AF-A0A352A1W8-F1
#
_entry.id   AF-A0A352A1W8-F1
#
_cell.length_a   1.000
_cell.length_b   1.000
_cell.length_c   1.000
_cell.angle_alpha   90.00
_cell.angle_beta   90.00
_cell.angle_gamma   90.00
#
_symmetry.space_group_name_H-M   'P 1'
#
loop_
_entity.id
_entity.type
_entity.pdbx_description
1 polymer ?
#
loop_
_entity_poly.entity_id
_entity_poly.type
_entity_poly.pdbx_seq_one_letter_code
_entity_poly.pdbx_strand_id
1 'polypeptide(L)'
;MNLTEIQTAVKTTLDAMNRAYDPKGVKKVFDEVLLVGFQGNALCLNWYDSTRSEQEIRTSFRQDFKLIRSEVMECEYIPGDFHFDSEAEGSIFDAFIYLGNEQYLVFNSIDLSMNEIKNHGDWIAAQPYFFTLAEKFGISFPK
;
A
#
# COMPACT_ATOMS: atom_id res chain seq x y z
N MET A 1 15.30 -7.26 3.30
CA MET A 1 15.54 -5.80 3.21
C MET A 1 15.41 -5.15 4.59
N ASN A 2 16.10 -4.03 4.82
CA ASN A 2 15.89 -3.15 5.99
C ASN A 2 14.86 -2.04 5.70
N LEU A 3 14.44 -1.30 6.73
CA LEU A 3 13.41 -0.26 6.60
C LEU A 3 13.78 0.83 5.56
N THR A 4 15.02 1.30 5.56
CA THR A 4 15.49 2.33 4.62
C THR A 4 15.41 1.85 3.17
N GLU A 5 15.75 0.59 2.92
CA GLU A 5 15.65 -0.02 1.59
C GLU A 5 14.19 -0.14 1.13
N ILE A 6 13.28 -0.53 2.02
CA ILE A 6 11.84 -0.59 1.75
C ILE A 6 11.31 0.81 1.41
N GLN A 7 11.58 1.80 2.27
CA GLN A 7 11.17 3.19 2.06
C GLN A 7 11.65 3.73 0.71
N THR A 8 12.91 3.47 0.37
CA THR A 8 13.50 3.91 -0.90
C THR A 8 12.82 3.23 -2.09
N ALA A 9 12.59 1.92 -2.01
CA ALA A 9 11.91 1.17 -3.06
C ALA A 9 10.46 1.66 -3.28
N VAL A 10 9.71 1.87 -2.19
CA VAL A 10 8.34 2.39 -2.24
C VAL A 10 8.31 3.79 -2.86
N LYS A 11 9.05 4.75 -2.30
CA LYS A 11 9.05 6.15 -2.77
C LYS A 11 9.45 6.25 -4.25
N THR A 12 10.53 5.57 -4.63
CA THR A 12 11.00 5.57 -6.04
C THR A 12 9.95 5.00 -6.98
N THR A 13 9.27 3.94 -6.57
CA THR A 13 8.22 3.31 -7.39
C THR A 13 7.01 4.22 -7.50
N LEU A 14 6.52 4.77 -6.39
CA LEU A 14 5.36 5.66 -6.40
C LEU A 14 5.64 6.94 -7.19
N ASP A 15 6.85 7.49 -7.13
CA ASP A 15 7.23 8.62 -7.96
C ASP A 15 7.23 8.29 -9.46
N ALA A 16 7.63 7.09 -9.85
CA ALA A 16 7.57 6.64 -11.23
C ALA A 16 6.11 6.38 -11.67
N MET A 17 5.33 5.72 -10.82
CA MET A 17 3.92 5.42 -11.01
C MET A 17 3.09 6.70 -11.16
N ASN A 18 3.29 7.67 -10.27
CA ASN A 18 2.58 8.96 -10.31
C ASN A 18 2.94 9.77 -11.56
N ARG A 19 4.21 9.75 -12.00
CA ARG A 19 4.61 10.40 -13.27
C ARG A 19 3.99 9.74 -14.50
N ALA A 20 3.79 8.44 -14.47
CA ALA A 20 3.11 7.73 -15.55
C ALA A 20 1.59 7.96 -15.53
N TYR A 21 1.00 8.08 -14.34
CA TYR A 21 -0.44 8.29 -14.14
C TYR A 21 -0.90 9.72 -14.44
N ASP A 22 -0.16 10.71 -13.96
CA ASP A 22 -0.43 12.12 -14.23
C ASP A 22 0.90 12.87 -14.40
N PRO A 23 1.40 12.99 -15.65
CA PRO A 23 2.64 13.70 -15.94
C PRO A 23 2.66 15.17 -15.50
N LYS A 24 1.49 15.78 -15.26
CA LYS A 24 1.38 17.15 -14.75
C LYS A 24 1.59 17.25 -13.23
N GLY A 25 1.55 16.10 -12.52
CA GLY A 25 1.80 16.01 -11.09
C GLY A 25 0.69 16.59 -10.22
N VAL A 26 -0.54 16.67 -10.73
CA VAL A 26 -1.70 17.20 -9.99
C VAL A 26 -2.33 16.09 -9.14
N LYS A 27 -2.41 14.87 -9.69
CA LYS A 27 -3.02 13.70 -9.06
C LYS A 27 -1.97 12.63 -8.78
N LYS A 28 -2.18 11.88 -7.70
CA LYS A 28 -1.39 10.69 -7.35
C LYS A 28 -2.30 9.48 -7.38
N VAL A 29 -1.74 8.32 -7.71
CA VAL A 29 -2.48 7.05 -7.55
C VAL A 29 -2.62 6.75 -6.07
N PHE A 30 -1.49 6.69 -5.37
CA PHE A 30 -1.44 6.55 -3.93
C PHE A 30 -0.70 7.75 -3.35
N ASP A 31 -1.37 8.46 -2.45
CA ASP A 31 -0.83 9.58 -1.70
C ASP A 31 -0.53 9.22 -0.24
N GLU A 32 -0.86 7.98 0.15
CA GLU A 32 -0.54 7.43 1.45
C GLU A 32 -0.04 5.98 1.34
N VAL A 33 1.02 5.70 2.11
CA VAL A 33 1.52 4.35 2.36
C VAL A 33 1.82 4.15 3.83
N LEU A 34 1.40 3.01 4.37
CA LEU A 34 1.70 2.56 5.72
C LEU A 34 2.48 1.25 5.66
N LEU A 35 3.63 1.16 6.34
CA LEU A 35 4.27 -0.12 6.66
C LEU A 35 3.86 -0.55 8.05
N VAL A 36 3.26 -1.71 8.11
CA VAL A 36 2.59 -2.22 9.29
C VAL A 36 3.07 -3.63 9.57
N GLY A 37 3.00 -4.05 10.81
CA GLY A 37 3.32 -5.41 11.18
C GLY A 37 2.67 -5.82 12.48
N PHE A 38 2.93 -7.05 12.89
CA PHE A 38 2.45 -7.59 14.14
C PHE A 38 3.62 -7.91 15.08
N GLN A 39 3.46 -7.54 16.34
CA GLN A 39 4.32 -7.98 17.44
C GLN A 39 3.48 -8.81 18.40
N GLY A 40 3.46 -10.12 18.15
CA GLY A 40 2.48 -11.02 18.77
C GLY A 40 1.06 -10.66 18.33
N ASN A 41 0.18 -10.34 19.27
CA ASN A 41 -1.19 -9.92 18.95
C ASN A 41 -1.36 -8.41 18.76
N ALA A 42 -0.30 -7.62 18.98
CA ALA A 42 -0.34 -6.18 18.86
C ALA A 42 0.03 -5.74 17.45
N LEU A 43 -0.78 -4.85 16.89
CA LEU A 43 -0.51 -4.22 15.62
C LEU A 43 0.48 -3.05 15.81
N CYS A 44 1.47 -2.96 14.93
CA CYS A 44 2.55 -1.98 14.96
C CYS A 44 2.60 -1.19 13.65
N LEU A 45 2.56 0.15 13.74
CA LEU A 45 2.85 1.04 12.62
C LEU A 45 4.35 1.31 12.61
N ASN A 46 5.07 0.69 11.67
CA ASN A 46 6.54 0.74 11.60
C ASN A 46 7.02 1.97 10.82
N TRP A 47 6.25 2.40 9.82
CA TRP A 47 6.53 3.58 9.02
C TRP A 47 5.28 4.06 8.27
N TYR A 48 5.23 5.34 7.92
CA TYR A 48 4.21 5.90 7.03
C TYR A 48 4.79 7.01 6.16
N ASP A 49 4.17 7.21 4.99
CA ASP A 49 4.32 8.37 4.13
C ASP A 49 2.91 8.82 3.72
N SER A 50 2.49 10.00 4.13
CA SER A 50 1.11 10.45 3.98
C SER A 50 1.04 11.97 4.06
N THR A 51 0.00 12.53 3.46
CA THR A 51 -0.38 13.95 3.61
C THR A 51 -1.17 14.21 4.90
N ARG A 52 -1.75 13.17 5.51
CA ARG A 52 -2.49 13.26 6.78
C ARG A 52 -1.55 13.52 7.95
N SER A 53 -2.06 14.16 9.00
CA SER A 53 -1.30 14.31 10.24
C SER A 53 -1.07 12.97 10.93
N GLU A 54 0.00 12.86 11.71
CA GLU A 54 0.29 11.64 12.48
C GLU A 54 -0.88 11.21 13.38
N GLN A 55 -1.62 12.18 13.94
CA GLN A 55 -2.76 11.92 14.81
C GLN A 55 -3.91 11.24 14.05
N GLU A 56 -4.19 11.67 12.83
CA GLU A 56 -5.22 11.08 11.96
C GLU A 56 -4.84 9.65 11.56
N ILE A 57 -3.58 9.45 11.17
CA ILE A 57 -3.05 8.13 10.82
C ILE A 57 -3.17 7.19 12.02
N ARG A 58 -2.73 7.59 13.22
CA ARG A 58 -2.79 6.72 14.41
C ARG A 58 -4.21 6.39 14.85
N THR A 59 -5.14 7.32 14.66
CA THR A 59 -6.55 7.12 15.02
C THR A 59 -7.21 6.12 14.08
N SER A 60 -7.05 6.34 12.77
CA SER A 60 -7.58 5.47 11.71
C SER A 60 -6.93 4.10 11.74
N PHE A 61 -5.60 4.02 11.80
CA PHE A 61 -4.81 2.78 11.87
C PHE A 61 -5.36 1.70 12.81
N ARG A 62 -5.85 2.07 14.00
CA ARG A 62 -6.41 1.11 14.97
C ARG A 62 -7.79 0.56 14.58
N GLN A 63 -8.60 1.37 13.93
CA GLN A 63 -9.92 1.00 13.43
C GLN A 63 -9.78 0.17 12.15
N ASP A 64 -8.91 0.66 11.26
CA ASP A 64 -8.70 0.17 9.91
C ASP A 64 -8.10 -1.25 9.90
N PHE A 65 -7.10 -1.49 10.74
CA PHE A 65 -6.39 -2.77 10.69
C PHE A 65 -7.06 -3.93 11.42
N LYS A 66 -8.06 -3.67 12.26
CA LYS A 66 -8.82 -4.78 12.86
C LYS A 66 -9.59 -5.55 11.79
N LEU A 67 -10.08 -4.84 10.78
CA LEU A 67 -10.81 -5.41 9.64
C LEU A 67 -9.85 -6.06 8.64
N ILE A 68 -8.69 -5.42 8.37
CA ILE A 68 -7.60 -6.03 7.59
C ILE A 68 -7.17 -7.36 8.22
N ARG A 69 -6.95 -7.41 9.54
CA ARG A 69 -6.52 -8.64 10.20
C ARG A 69 -7.53 -9.78 10.00
N SER A 70 -8.84 -9.53 10.05
CA SER A 70 -9.83 -10.59 9.81
C SER A 70 -9.82 -11.08 8.38
N GLU A 71 -9.70 -10.20 7.39
CA GLU A 71 -9.72 -10.59 5.97
C GLU A 71 -8.38 -11.20 5.51
N VAL A 72 -7.28 -10.68 6.03
CA VAL A 72 -5.92 -11.08 5.62
C VAL A 72 -5.47 -12.34 6.33
N MET A 73 -5.87 -12.58 7.59
CA MET A 73 -5.46 -13.81 8.30
C MET A 73 -6.23 -15.07 7.87
N GLU A 74 -7.26 -14.96 7.04
CA GLU A 74 -7.96 -16.11 6.46
C GLU A 74 -7.28 -16.66 5.19
N CYS A 75 -6.29 -15.95 4.65
CA CYS A 75 -5.56 -16.33 3.44
C CYS A 75 -4.06 -16.56 3.73
N GLU A 76 -3.50 -17.60 3.14
CA GLU A 76 -2.04 -17.80 3.13
C GLU A 76 -1.42 -16.97 2.01
N TYR A 77 -0.77 -15.86 2.36
CA TYR A 77 0.00 -15.04 1.43
C TYR A 77 1.48 -15.43 1.43
N ILE A 78 2.14 -15.33 0.28
CA ILE A 78 3.60 -15.34 0.16
C ILE A 78 4.12 -13.91 -0.06
N PRO A 79 5.36 -13.60 0.34
CA PRO A 79 5.91 -12.27 0.12
C PRO A 79 5.81 -11.85 -1.36
N GLY A 80 5.44 -10.60 -1.59
CA GLY A 80 5.16 -10.06 -2.91
C GLY A 80 3.72 -10.28 -3.39
N ASP A 81 2.92 -11.11 -2.72
CA ASP A 81 1.48 -11.15 -2.98
C ASP A 81 0.86 -9.79 -2.66
N PHE A 82 -0.10 -9.39 -3.48
CA PHE A 82 -0.76 -8.11 -3.35
C PHE A 82 -2.24 -8.24 -3.67
N HIS A 83 -3.00 -7.28 -3.17
CA HIS A 83 -4.43 -7.17 -3.40
C HIS A 83 -4.77 -5.73 -3.76
N PHE A 84 -5.73 -5.56 -4.65
CA PHE A 84 -6.40 -4.28 -4.90
C PHE A 84 -7.85 -4.46 -4.52
N ASP A 85 -8.35 -3.62 -3.63
CA ASP A 85 -9.77 -3.64 -3.33
C ASP A 85 -10.54 -3.01 -4.48
N SER A 86 -11.39 -3.79 -5.15
CA SER A 86 -12.21 -3.33 -6.25
C SER A 86 -13.43 -2.53 -5.81
N GLU A 87 -13.85 -2.68 -4.56
CA GLU A 87 -15.05 -2.05 -3.98
C GLU A 87 -14.66 -1.19 -2.76
N ALA A 88 -13.55 -0.46 -2.83
CA ALA A 88 -13.03 0.42 -1.78
C ALA A 88 -13.99 1.55 -1.31
N GLU A 89 -15.26 1.53 -1.72
CA GLU A 89 -16.34 2.29 -1.09
C GLU A 89 -16.62 1.70 0.31
N GLY A 90 -15.78 2.06 1.28
CA GLY A 90 -15.89 1.63 2.67
C GLY A 90 -14.86 0.60 3.11
N SER A 91 -13.98 0.14 2.20
CA SER A 91 -12.74 -0.50 2.63
C SER A 91 -11.77 0.56 3.13
N ILE A 92 -10.80 0.10 3.91
CA ILE A 92 -9.92 0.96 4.70
C ILE A 92 -8.54 1.06 4.08
N PHE A 93 -8.42 0.43 2.91
CA PHE A 93 -7.27 0.50 2.05
C PHE A 93 -7.60 0.20 0.59
N ASP A 94 -6.89 0.85 -0.32
CA ASP A 94 -7.09 0.62 -1.75
C ASP A 94 -6.26 -0.56 -2.29
N ALA A 95 -5.10 -0.79 -1.70
CA ALA A 95 -4.26 -1.94 -2.01
C ALA A 95 -3.32 -2.32 -0.85
N PHE A 96 -2.81 -3.55 -0.86
CA PHE A 96 -1.69 -3.94 -0.01
C PHE A 96 -0.69 -4.84 -0.74
N ILE A 97 0.54 -4.91 -0.22
CA ILE A 97 1.57 -5.90 -0.57
C ILE A 97 2.03 -6.59 0.72
N TYR A 98 2.04 -7.92 0.74
CA TYR A 98 2.60 -8.70 1.83
C TYR A 98 4.12 -8.79 1.71
N LEU A 99 4.84 -8.53 2.80
CA LEU A 99 6.31 -8.57 2.84
C LEU A 99 6.86 -9.82 3.56
N GLY A 100 6.00 -10.71 4.08
CA GLY A 100 6.44 -11.79 4.97
C GLY A 100 6.48 -11.38 6.44
N ASN A 101 6.60 -12.36 7.34
CA ASN A 101 6.65 -12.16 8.79
C ASN A 101 5.54 -11.25 9.33
N GLU A 102 4.32 -11.42 8.82
CA GLU A 102 3.16 -10.61 9.20
C GLU A 102 3.35 -9.10 8.95
N GLN A 103 4.21 -8.71 8.00
CA GLN A 103 4.41 -7.31 7.59
C GLN A 103 3.71 -7.00 6.27
N TYR A 104 3.08 -5.84 6.21
CA TYR A 104 2.31 -5.39 5.04
C TYR A 104 2.65 -3.95 4.71
N LEU A 105 2.74 -3.65 3.41
CA LEU A 105 2.59 -2.29 2.91
C LEU A 105 1.15 -2.09 2.50
N VAL A 106 0.53 -1.06 3.03
CA VAL A 106 -0.85 -0.68 2.72
C VAL A 106 -0.83 0.65 2.00
N PHE A 107 -1.57 0.75 0.90
CA PHE A 107 -1.56 1.86 -0.04
C PHE A 107 -2.96 2.43 -0.16
N ASN A 108 -3.06 3.75 0.02
CA ASN A 108 -4.31 4.50 -0.01
C ASN A 108 -4.20 5.71 -0.92
N SER A 109 -5.34 6.10 -1.46
CA SER A 109 -5.60 7.33 -2.18
C SER A 109 -6.66 8.10 -1.40
N ILE A 110 -6.26 9.20 -0.78
CA ILE A 110 -7.15 10.02 0.05
C ILE A 110 -8.08 10.84 -0.84
N ASP A 111 -7.57 11.32 -1.97
CA ASP A 111 -8.28 12.26 -2.84
C ASP A 111 -9.08 11.57 -3.97
N LEU A 112 -8.78 10.31 -4.31
CA LEU A 112 -9.40 9.59 -5.43
C LEU A 112 -9.87 8.21 -5.01
N SER A 113 -11.05 7.81 -5.47
CA SER A 113 -11.47 6.41 -5.36
C SER A 113 -10.71 5.52 -6.34
N MET A 114 -10.59 4.23 -6.03
CA MET A 114 -10.07 3.24 -7.00
C MET A 114 -10.86 3.18 -8.30
N ASN A 115 -12.16 3.50 -8.27
CA ASN A 115 -12.97 3.60 -9.49
C ASN A 115 -12.56 4.81 -10.35
N GLU A 116 -12.31 5.98 -9.75
CA GLU A 116 -11.79 7.14 -10.48
C GLU A 116 -10.40 6.87 -11.05
N ILE A 117 -9.53 6.22 -10.27
CA ILE A 117 -8.18 5.82 -10.71
C ILE A 117 -8.29 4.87 -11.90
N LYS A 118 -9.12 3.82 -11.80
CA LYS A 118 -9.27 2.79 -12.85
C LYS A 118 -9.82 3.35 -14.16
N ASN A 119 -10.68 4.35 -14.09
CA ASN A 119 -11.28 5.00 -15.26
C ASN A 119 -10.39 6.10 -15.88
N HIS A 120 -9.26 6.43 -15.25
CA HIS A 120 -8.30 7.37 -15.83
C HIS A 120 -7.52 6.70 -16.97
N GLY A 121 -7.41 7.36 -18.13
CA GLY A 121 -6.79 6.78 -19.33
C GLY A 121 -5.33 6.34 -19.14
N ASP A 122 -4.60 7.02 -18.26
CA ASP A 122 -3.19 6.75 -17.97
C ASP A 122 -2.97 5.68 -16.88
N TRP A 123 -4.04 5.12 -16.32
CA TRP A 123 -3.95 4.04 -15.32
C TRP A 123 -3.19 2.83 -15.83
N ILE A 124 -3.42 2.45 -17.09
CA ILE A 124 -2.75 1.31 -17.74
C ILE A 124 -1.23 1.49 -17.75
N ALA A 125 -0.74 2.72 -17.93
CA ALA A 125 0.68 3.02 -17.93
C ALA A 125 1.29 3.02 -16.51
N ALA A 126 0.48 3.34 -15.49
CA ALA A 126 0.91 3.40 -14.10
C ALA A 126 0.93 2.04 -13.40
N GLN A 127 0.00 1.14 -13.75
CA GLN A 127 -0.11 -0.20 -13.16
C GLN A 127 1.22 -0.97 -13.05
N PRO A 128 2.04 -1.10 -14.10
CA PRO A 128 3.23 -1.96 -14.08
C PRO A 128 4.24 -1.63 -12.99
N TYR A 129 4.29 -0.38 -12.53
CA TYR A 129 5.19 0.03 -11.45
C TYR A 129 4.82 -0.63 -10.12
N PHE A 130 3.53 -0.76 -9.81
CA PHE A 130 3.08 -1.46 -8.61
C PHE A 130 3.42 -2.95 -8.65
N PHE A 131 3.19 -3.62 -9.79
CA PHE A 131 3.58 -5.02 -9.99
C PHE A 131 5.10 -5.22 -9.85
N THR A 132 5.90 -4.29 -10.38
CA THR A 132 7.36 -4.33 -10.24
C THR A 132 7.81 -4.23 -8.78
N LEU A 133 7.13 -3.42 -7.98
CA LEU A 133 7.40 -3.30 -6.54
C LEU A 133 7.04 -4.58 -5.79
N ALA A 134 5.88 -5.16 -6.10
CA ALA A 134 5.42 -6.41 -5.52
C ALA A 134 6.40 -7.56 -5.84
N GLU A 135 6.81 -7.71 -7.11
CA GLU A 135 7.80 -8.69 -7.55
C GLU A 135 9.14 -8.50 -6.82
N LYS A 136 9.62 -7.25 -6.73
CA LYS A 136 10.85 -6.93 -6.00
C LYS A 136 10.79 -7.41 -4.56
N PHE A 137 9.67 -7.24 -3.87
CA PHE A 137 9.52 -7.73 -2.51
C PHE A 137 9.39 -9.25 -2.42
N GLY A 138 8.72 -9.90 -3.37
CA GLY A 138 8.66 -11.37 -3.41
C GLY A 138 10.02 -12.05 -3.62
N ILE A 139 10.97 -11.37 -4.26
CA ILE A 139 12.36 -11.85 -4.37
C ILE A 139 13.18 -11.51 -3.12
N SER A 140 12.93 -10.34 -2.52
CA SER A 140 13.79 -9.76 -1.48
C SER A 140 13.45 -10.21 -0.06
N PHE A 141 12.30 -10.84 0.15
CA PHE A 141 11.85 -11.37 1.42
C PHE A 141 11.71 -12.90 1.38
N PRO A 142 12.12 -13.60 2.46
CA PRO A 142 11.99 -15.05 2.53
C PRO A 142 10.52 -15.45 2.58
N LYS A 143 10.18 -16.55 1.90
CA LYS A 143 8.86 -17.19 1.95
C LYS A 143 8.52 -17.68 3.34
#